data_AF-A0A5C8ZUP8-F1
#
_entry.id   AF-A0A5C8ZUP8-F1
#
_cell.length_a   1.000
_cell.length_b   1.000
_cell.length_c   1.000
_cell.angle_alpha   90.00
_cell.angle_beta   90.00
_cell.angle_gamma   90.00
#
_symmetry.space_group_name_H-M   'P 1'
#
loop_
_entity.id
_entity.type
_entity.pdbx_description
1 polymer ?
#
loop_
_entity_poly.entity_id
_entity_poly.type
_entity_poly.pdbx_seq_one_letter_code
_entity_poly.pdbx_strand_id
1 'polypeptide(L)' 'MSEHKQNQSDAQDEPRLYPEDQAKVDAFLQRGVNAVERKPFRPFRLLLILVVIVVGLSFFSQLLARWAGVY' A
#
# COMPACT_ATOMS: atom_id res chain seq x y z
N MET A 1 9.12 -43.58 -5.76
CA MET A 1 8.05 -42.57 -5.71
C MET A 1 7.97 -42.02 -4.29
N SER A 2 8.84 -41.08 -3.96
CA SER A 2 8.76 -40.22 -2.76
C SER A 2 9.50 -38.92 -3.08
N GLU A 3 8.83 -37.79 -2.88
CA GLU A 3 9.19 -36.45 -3.33
C GLU A 3 10.44 -35.88 -2.62
N HIS A 4 11.45 -35.48 -3.39
CA HIS A 4 12.50 -34.56 -2.91
C HIS A 4 11.98 -33.12 -2.95
N LYS A 5 11.21 -32.74 -1.92
CA LYS A 5 11.01 -31.33 -1.55
C LYS A 5 12.28 -30.80 -0.89
N GLN A 6 12.59 -29.53 -1.15
CA GLN A 6 13.70 -28.73 -0.64
C GLN A 6 15.06 -29.00 -1.31
N ASN A 7 15.40 -28.19 -2.31
CA ASN A 7 16.49 -27.21 -2.19
C ASN A 7 16.59 -26.34 -3.46
N GLN A 8 15.57 -25.49 -3.69
CA GLN A 8 15.60 -24.43 -4.70
C GLN A 8 15.37 -23.09 -4.00
N SER A 9 16.28 -22.71 -3.11
CA SER A 9 16.20 -21.40 -2.46
C SER A 9 17.54 -20.81 -2.02
N ASP A 10 18.63 -21.58 -2.06
CA ASP A 10 19.85 -21.16 -1.34
C ASP A 10 21.02 -20.80 -2.28
N ALA A 11 20.80 -20.79 -3.60
CA ALA A 11 21.81 -20.37 -4.59
C ALA A 11 21.79 -18.85 -4.90
N GLN A 12 21.03 -18.06 -4.16
CA GLN A 12 20.74 -16.64 -4.49
C GLN A 12 21.06 -15.65 -3.35
N ASP A 13 21.80 -16.09 -2.33
CA ASP A 13 22.27 -15.21 -1.23
C ASP A 13 23.78 -14.93 -1.29
N GLU A 14 24.44 -15.27 -2.40
CA GLU A 14 25.76 -14.70 -2.68
C GLU A 14 25.61 -13.37 -3.43
N PRO A 15 26.27 -12.29 -2.97
CA PRO A 15 26.33 -11.04 -3.71
C PRO A 15 26.81 -11.32 -5.13
N ARG A 16 25.94 -11.06 -6.12
CA ARG A 16 26.28 -11.19 -7.54
C ARG A 16 27.42 -10.25 -7.96
N LEU A 17 27.71 -9.24 -7.15
CA LEU A 17 28.75 -8.25 -7.36
C LEU A 17 29.96 -8.55 -6.48
N TYR A 18 31.13 -8.22 -7.01
CA TYR A 18 32.35 -8.16 -6.21
C TYR A 18 32.15 -7.21 -5.02
N PRO A 19 32.81 -7.45 -3.87
CA PRO A 19 32.59 -6.70 -2.64
C PRO A 19 32.73 -5.17 -2.80
N GLU A 20 33.65 -4.75 -3.68
CA GLU A 20 33.88 -3.34 -3.99
C GLU A 20 32.69 -2.67 -4.69
N ASP A 21 31.99 -3.40 -5.56
CA ASP A 21 30.85 -2.88 -6.29
C ASP A 21 29.58 -2.96 -5.45
N GLN A 22 29.44 -4.00 -4.64
CA GLN A 22 28.37 -4.10 -3.65
C GLN A 22 28.41 -2.91 -2.68
N ALA A 23 29.60 -2.53 -2.18
CA ALA A 23 29.77 -1.39 -1.30
C ALA A 23 29.33 -0.06 -1.93
N LYS A 24 29.54 0.13 -3.25
CA LYS A 24 29.08 1.32 -3.98
C LYS A 24 27.55 1.37 -4.07
N VAL A 25 26.91 0.22 -4.34
CA VAL A 25 25.46 0.09 -4.42
C VAL A 25 24.82 0.36 -3.06
N ASP A 26 25.35 -0.24 -2.00
CA ASP A 26 24.83 -0.06 -0.64
C ASP A 26 24.93 1.41 -0.21
N ALA A 27 26.07 2.05 -0.47
CA ALA A 27 26.26 3.47 -0.21
C ALA A 27 25.32 4.36 -1.04
N PHE A 28 24.90 3.93 -2.24
CA PHE A 28 23.94 4.66 -3.07
C PHE A 28 22.50 4.51 -2.56
N LEU A 29 22.09 3.29 -2.19
CA LEU A 29 20.77 3.01 -1.64
C LEU A 29 20.55 3.71 -0.29
N GLN A 30 21.58 3.78 0.56
CA GLN A 30 21.54 4.51 1.83
C GLN A 30 21.45 6.03 1.66
N ARG A 31 22.01 6.58 0.57
CA ARG A 31 21.96 8.02 0.28
C ARG A 31 20.55 8.54 0.02
N GLY A 32 19.61 7.66 -0.32
CA GLY A 32 18.19 7.82 0.03
C GLY A 32 17.54 9.15 -0.33
N VAL A 33 17.92 9.80 -1.43
CA VAL A 33 17.32 11.10 -1.86
C VAL A 33 15.81 11.01 -2.13
N ASN A 34 15.25 9.80 -2.25
CA ASN A 34 13.82 9.52 -2.44
C ASN A 34 13.19 8.73 -1.27
N ALA A 35 13.87 8.64 -0.11
CA ALA A 35 13.32 8.05 1.10
C ALA A 35 12.35 9.05 1.75
N VAL A 36 11.11 9.09 1.27
CA VAL A 36 10.05 9.89 1.88
C VAL A 36 9.54 9.16 3.13
N GLU A 37 9.47 9.84 4.26
CA GLU A 37 8.75 9.33 5.43
C GLU A 37 7.28 9.07 5.06
N ARG A 38 6.94 7.80 4.84
CA ARG A 38 5.58 7.41 4.49
C ARG A 38 4.78 7.30 5.76
N LYS A 39 3.86 8.24 5.96
CA LYS A 39 2.83 8.09 7.00
C LYS A 39 2.09 6.76 6.77
N PRO A 40 1.92 5.92 7.80
CA PRO A 40 1.26 4.63 7.63
C PRO A 40 -0.13 4.83 7.04
N PHE A 41 -0.41 4.09 5.96
CA PHE A 41 -1.70 4.13 5.28
C PHE A 41 -2.80 3.65 6.23
N ARG A 42 -3.88 4.43 6.37
CA ARG A 42 -5.01 4.14 7.27
C ARG A 42 -6.27 3.85 6.45
N PRO A 43 -6.44 2.62 5.90
CA PRO A 43 -7.50 2.31 4.93
C PRO A 43 -8.91 2.56 5.49
N PHE A 44 -9.15 2.17 6.74
CA PHE A 44 -10.46 2.33 7.38
C PHE A 44 -10.87 3.80 7.57
N ARG A 45 -9.92 4.72 7.74
CA ARG A 45 -10.23 6.15 7.84
C ARG A 45 -10.78 6.68 6.52
N LEU A 46 -10.16 6.29 5.40
CA LEU A 46 -10.62 6.70 4.07
C LEU A 46 -12.02 6.13 3.78
N LEU A 47 -12.24 4.86 4.12
CA LEU A 47 -13.54 4.21 3.97
C LEU A 47 -14.63 4.89 4.81
N LEU A 48 -14.33 5.23 6.07
CA LEU A 48 -15.26 5.94 6.95
C LEU A 48 -15.70 7.27 6.34
N ILE A 49 -14.75 8.07 5.83
CA ILE A 49 -15.04 9.36 5.20
C ILE A 49 -15.95 9.16 3.99
N LEU A 50 -15.65 8.19 3.13
CA LEU A 50 -16.48 7.86 1.98
C LEU A 50 -17.92 7.52 2.38
N VAL A 51 -18.09 6.63 3.37
CA VAL A 51 -19.41 6.22 3.87
C VAL A 51 -20.19 7.41 4.42
N VAL A 52 -19.55 8.27 5.21
CA VAL A 52 -20.19 9.48 5.77
C VAL A 52 -20.70 10.39 4.65
N ILE A 53 -19.91 10.61 3.60
CA ILE A 53 -20.32 11.46 2.47
C ILE A 53 -21.50 10.84 1.73
N VAL A 54 -21.43 9.56 1.37
CA VAL A 54 -22.50 8.89 0.61
C VAL A 54 -23.80 8.84 1.41
N VAL A 55 -23.72 8.49 2.69
CA VAL A 55 -24.90 8.46 3.58
C VAL A 55 -25.46 9.87 3.76
N GLY A 56 -24.61 10.87 3.98
CA GLY A 56 -25.02 12.26 4.12
C GLY A 56 -25.74 12.80 2.89
N LEU A 57 -25.19 12.56 1.69
CA LEU A 57 -25.84 12.95 0.43
C LEU A 57 -27.16 12.20 0.19
N SER A 58 -27.22 10.93 0.57
CA SER A 58 -28.45 10.12 0.46
C SER A 58 -29.56 10.67 1.36
N PHE A 59 -29.24 10.95 2.63
CA PHE A 59 -30.17 11.59 3.56
C PHE A 59 -30.60 12.98 3.09
N PHE A 60 -29.64 13.78 2.61
CA PHE A 60 -29.91 15.12 2.12
C PHE A 60 -30.83 15.11 0.89
N SER A 61 -30.58 14.20 -0.06
CA SER A 61 -31.43 14.00 -1.24
C SER A 61 -32.86 13.63 -0.84
N GLN A 62 -33.03 12.70 0.10
CA GLN A 62 -34.34 12.33 0.61
C GLN A 62 -35.05 13.51 1.29
N LEU A 63 -34.33 14.30 2.11
CA LEU A 63 -34.91 15.47 2.77
C LEU A 63 -35.44 16.50 1.76
N LEU A 64 -34.67 16.76 0.70
CA LEU A 64 -35.09 17.64 -0.39
C LEU A 64 -36.31 17.08 -1.13
N ALA A 65 -36.35 15.78 -1.42
CA ALA A 65 -37.52 15.16 -2.05
C ALA A 65 -38.78 15.30 -1.19
N ARG A 66 -38.65 15.11 0.12
CA ARG A 66 -39.75 15.30 1.08
C ARG A 66 -40.24 16.75 1.12
N TRP A 67 -39.33 17.73 1.12
CA TRP A 67 -39.68 19.16 1.12
C TRP A 67 -40.28 19.63 -0.20
N ALA A 68 -39.84 19.06 -1.32
CA ALA A 68 -40.39 19.34 -2.64
C ALA A 68 -41.79 18.73 -2.84
N GLY A 69 -42.30 17.96 -1.87
CA GLY A 69 -43.62 17.32 -1.95
C GLY A 69 -43.67 16.15 -2.94
N VAL A 70 -42.52 15.59 -3.30
CA VAL A 70 -42.43 14.44 -4.20
C VAL A 70 -42.73 13.17 -3.40
N TYR A 71 -43.93 12.62 -3.58
CA TYR A 71 -44.36 11.30 -3.14
C TYR A 71 -45.28 10.67 -4.17
#